data_AF-A0A4U8SYW5-F1
#
_entry.id   AF-A0A4U8SYW5-F1
#
_cell.length_a   1.000
_cell.length_b   1.000
_cell.length_c   1.000
_cell.angle_alpha   90.00
_cell.angle_beta   90.00
_cell.angle_gamma   90.00
#
_symmetry.space_group_name_H-M   'P 1'
#
loop_
_entity.id
_entity.type
_entity.pdbx_description
1 polymer ?
#
loop_
_entity_poly.entity_id
_entity_poly.type
_entity_poly.pdbx_seq_one_letter_code
_entity_poly.pdbx_strand_id
1 'polypeptide(L)'
;MPTLLPTQENLKLQQGRIDWEKSQIKTRKFSPFNFKRQCRENARLLIDKGSVIAINNASSDDITTLKNGLGGYLSEGYGEVLINPSFLFKQERFSLSKVTQDNQNDSQSSHIDATQQTKQEQNLLSFIQAKAETQSSVLTLGEKVSEFISKHKELFQDVSNSQWGEIRMYLQCHKDEYKQKIHDYVRRNNKNAKTHKDDVLKKQWEDGWEIFKKELEKENNIEFLKLLAMRMPKERREND
;
A
#
# COMPACT_ATOMS: atom_id res chain seq x y z
N MET A 1 -7.54 29.26 -3.58
CA MET A 1 -8.68 28.62 -2.89
C MET A 1 -9.25 29.62 -1.91
N PRO A 2 -10.58 29.72 -1.74
CA PRO A 2 -11.14 30.56 -0.68
C PRO A 2 -10.74 29.99 0.68
N THR A 3 -10.18 30.84 1.54
CA THR A 3 -9.86 30.51 2.94
C THR A 3 -11.17 30.44 3.72
N LEU A 4 -11.51 29.28 4.28
CA LEU A 4 -12.63 29.18 5.21
C LEU A 4 -12.23 29.83 6.53
N LEU A 5 -12.82 30.98 6.82
CA LEU A 5 -12.75 31.61 8.13
C LEU A 5 -14.01 31.21 8.89
N PRO A 6 -13.94 30.28 9.88
CA PRO A 6 -15.10 29.89 10.65
C PRO A 6 -15.68 31.09 11.41
N THR A 7 -17.00 31.22 11.37
CA THR A 7 -17.72 32.20 12.18
C THR A 7 -17.98 31.69 13.60
N GLN A 8 -18.40 32.57 14.51
CA GLN A 8 -18.80 32.19 15.88
C GLN A 8 -19.90 31.12 15.87
N GLU A 9 -20.87 31.24 14.96
CA GLU A 9 -21.94 30.25 14.78
C GLU A 9 -21.39 28.89 14.31
N ASN A 10 -20.40 28.88 13.41
CA ASN A 10 -19.79 27.62 12.96
C ASN A 10 -19.06 26.88 14.08
N LEU A 11 -18.49 27.64 15.04
CA LEU A 11 -17.87 27.09 16.24
C LEU A 11 -18.86 26.86 17.39
N LYS A 12 -20.15 27.16 17.19
CA LYS A 12 -21.23 27.05 18.19
C LYS A 12 -20.92 27.80 19.49
N LEU A 13 -20.25 28.94 19.39
CA LEU A 13 -19.93 29.80 20.54
C LEU A 13 -21.13 30.69 20.86
N GLN A 14 -21.52 30.75 22.14
CA GLN A 14 -22.56 31.65 22.62
C GLN A 14 -22.00 33.01 23.03
N GLN A 15 -20.85 33.03 23.71
CA GLN A 15 -20.26 34.26 24.24
C GLN A 15 -18.82 34.50 23.74
N GLY A 16 -18.08 33.42 23.49
CA GLY A 16 -16.70 33.49 23.03
C GLY A 16 -16.53 34.27 21.71
N ARG A 17 -15.53 35.16 21.68
CA ARG A 17 -15.15 35.91 20.48
C ARG A 17 -13.82 35.40 19.94
N ILE A 18 -13.76 35.18 18.63
CA ILE A 18 -12.54 34.72 17.96
C ILE A 18 -11.53 35.87 17.87
N ASP A 19 -10.30 35.63 18.32
CA ASP A 19 -9.15 36.52 18.19
C ASP A 19 -8.31 36.09 16.99
N TRP A 20 -8.53 36.74 15.85
CA TRP A 20 -7.88 36.37 14.58
C TRP A 20 -6.38 36.67 14.55
N GLU A 21 -5.90 37.66 15.31
CA GLU A 21 -4.48 38.03 15.33
C GLU A 21 -3.63 36.93 15.98
N LYS A 22 -4.22 36.18 16.91
CA LYS A 22 -3.58 35.05 17.60
C LYS A 22 -3.97 33.69 17.04
N SER A 23 -4.74 33.67 15.95
CA SER A 23 -5.22 32.45 15.32
C SER A 23 -4.39 32.12 14.07
N GLN A 24 -4.15 30.83 13.83
CA GLN A 24 -3.50 30.33 12.64
C GLN A 24 -4.34 29.20 12.05
N ILE A 25 -4.92 29.42 10.88
CA ILE A 25 -5.77 28.43 10.20
C ILE A 25 -5.14 27.99 8.89
N LYS A 26 -5.17 26.67 8.65
CA LYS A 26 -4.92 26.06 7.35
C LYS A 26 -6.18 25.36 6.89
N THR A 27 -6.53 25.54 5.63
CA THR A 27 -7.73 24.92 5.05
C THR A 27 -7.39 24.11 3.82
N ARG A 28 -8.05 22.97 3.65
CA ARG A 28 -7.93 22.16 2.44
C ARG A 28 -9.27 21.65 1.94
N LYS A 29 -9.31 21.36 0.64
CA LYS A 29 -10.42 20.67 -0.01
C LYS A 29 -10.12 19.17 -0.06
N PHE A 30 -11.06 18.34 0.38
CA PHE A 30 -10.92 16.88 0.34
C PHE A 30 -12.21 16.23 -0.16
N SER A 31 -12.08 15.28 -1.08
CA SER A 31 -13.20 14.49 -1.59
C SER A 31 -12.95 13.03 -1.23
N PRO A 32 -13.69 12.43 -0.28
CA PRO A 32 -13.52 11.03 0.05
C PRO A 32 -13.97 10.15 -1.12
N PHE A 33 -13.36 8.96 -1.22
CA PHE A 33 -13.76 7.96 -2.21
C PHE A 33 -14.78 7.02 -1.59
N ASN A 34 -15.94 6.87 -2.22
CA ASN A 34 -16.96 5.91 -1.80
C ASN A 34 -16.73 4.58 -2.52
N PHE A 35 -16.27 3.57 -1.79
CA PHE A 35 -15.98 2.25 -2.35
C PHE A 35 -17.23 1.55 -2.90
N LYS A 36 -18.39 1.69 -2.26
CA LYS A 36 -19.64 1.06 -2.72
C LYS A 36 -20.13 1.63 -4.05
N ARG A 37 -19.90 2.93 -4.29
CA ARG A 37 -20.29 3.63 -5.53
C ARG A 37 -19.17 3.75 -6.56
N GLN A 38 -17.96 3.31 -6.22
CA GLN A 38 -16.76 3.42 -7.07
C GLN A 38 -16.53 4.86 -7.60
N CYS A 39 -16.86 5.87 -6.80
CA CYS A 39 -16.79 7.28 -7.20
C CYS A 39 -16.40 8.18 -6.02
N ARG A 40 -15.83 9.36 -6.30
CA ARG A 40 -15.56 10.38 -5.27
C ARG A 40 -16.85 11.07 -4.87
N GLU A 41 -17.02 11.30 -3.58
CA GLU A 41 -18.13 12.10 -3.07
C GLU A 41 -17.86 13.60 -3.23
N ASN A 42 -18.89 14.38 -2.88
CA ASN A 42 -18.83 15.83 -2.84
C ASN A 42 -17.64 16.29 -2.02
N ALA A 43 -16.96 17.31 -2.54
CA ALA A 43 -15.81 17.87 -1.87
C ALA A 43 -16.22 18.57 -0.58
N ARG A 44 -15.48 18.27 0.47
CA ARG A 44 -15.58 18.88 1.80
C ARG A 44 -14.49 19.94 1.92
N LEU A 45 -14.80 21.04 2.60
CA LEU A 45 -13.83 22.07 2.97
C LEU A 45 -13.50 21.88 4.45
N LEU A 46 -12.23 21.64 4.75
CA LEU A 46 -11.77 21.27 6.09
C LEU A 46 -10.78 22.29 6.61
N ILE A 47 -10.78 22.44 7.93
CA ILE A 47 -9.68 23.02 8.70
C ILE A 47 -8.70 21.88 9.00
N ASP A 48 -7.44 22.08 8.63
CA ASP A 48 -6.40 21.07 8.81
C ASP A 48 -5.93 20.98 10.26
N LYS A 49 -5.52 19.76 10.64
CA LYS A 49 -4.90 19.50 11.94
C LYS A 49 -3.68 20.39 12.15
N GLY A 50 -3.51 20.87 13.39
CA GLY A 50 -2.48 21.84 13.75
C GLY A 50 -2.88 23.30 13.49
N SER A 51 -4.09 23.56 12.99
CA SER A 51 -4.69 24.90 13.06
C SER A 51 -5.03 25.23 14.52
N VAL A 52 -4.84 26.50 14.90
CA VAL A 52 -5.09 27.03 16.23
C VAL A 52 -6.05 28.21 16.12
N ILE A 53 -7.11 28.21 16.92
CA ILE A 53 -8.08 29.30 16.99
C ILE A 53 -8.09 29.82 18.42
N ALA A 54 -7.72 31.08 18.61
CA ALA A 54 -7.77 31.75 19.90
C ALA A 54 -9.19 32.32 20.13
N ILE A 55 -9.76 32.04 21.30
CA ILE A 55 -11.10 32.51 21.68
C ILE A 55 -10.98 33.28 23.00
N ASN A 56 -11.45 34.52 23.00
CA ASN A 56 -11.54 35.36 24.18
C ASN A 56 -12.93 35.23 24.81
N ASN A 57 -12.99 35.26 26.14
CA ASN A 57 -14.23 35.21 26.93
C ASN A 57 -15.13 33.99 26.62
N ALA A 58 -14.54 32.80 26.45
CA ALA A 58 -15.32 31.57 26.30
C ALA A 58 -16.03 31.19 27.61
N SER A 59 -17.32 30.90 27.53
CA SER A 59 -18.11 30.40 28.67
C SER A 59 -17.80 28.92 28.95
N SER A 60 -18.13 28.44 30.15
CA SER A 60 -18.08 27.00 30.49
C SER A 60 -18.92 26.16 29.52
N ASP A 61 -20.06 26.69 29.05
CA ASP A 61 -20.93 26.02 28.08
C ASP A 61 -20.33 26.00 26.67
N ASP A 62 -19.53 27.01 26.32
CA ASP A 62 -18.78 27.01 25.07
C ASP A 62 -17.72 25.90 25.10
N ILE A 63 -17.03 25.75 26.24
CA ILE A 63 -16.00 24.71 26.43
C ILE A 63 -16.60 23.31 26.34
N THR A 64 -17.76 23.05 26.96
CA THR A 64 -18.43 21.74 26.87
C THR A 64 -18.87 21.44 25.44
N THR A 65 -19.41 22.44 24.73
CA THR A 65 -19.80 22.30 23.32
C THR A 65 -18.60 21.96 22.43
N LEU A 66 -17.47 22.63 22.64
CA LEU A 66 -16.22 22.38 21.91
C LEU A 66 -15.67 20.96 22.16
N LYS A 67 -15.79 20.43 23.39
CA LYS A 67 -15.37 19.06 23.72
C LYS A 67 -16.19 17.98 23.01
N ASN A 68 -17.46 18.26 22.71
CA ASN A 68 -18.33 17.33 21.99
C ASN A 68 -18.03 17.26 20.49
N GLY A 69 -17.10 18.08 20.01
CA GLY A 69 -16.67 18.13 18.62
C GLY A 69 -17.43 19.17 17.78
N LEU A 70 -16.74 19.67 16.76
CA LEU A 70 -17.22 20.76 15.90
C LEU A 70 -17.41 20.32 14.44
N GLY A 71 -18.41 20.91 13.79
CA GLY A 71 -18.71 20.66 12.38
C GLY A 71 -19.47 19.36 12.11
N GLY A 72 -19.25 18.80 10.92
CA GLY A 72 -19.90 17.57 10.46
C GLY A 72 -18.93 16.39 10.39
N TYR A 73 -19.48 15.19 10.14
CA TYR A 73 -18.72 13.95 9.99
C TYR A 73 -17.93 13.52 11.24
N LEU A 74 -18.46 13.82 12.43
CA LEU A 74 -17.88 13.40 13.73
C LEU A 74 -17.74 11.86 13.82
N SER A 75 -18.69 11.12 13.24
CA SER A 75 -18.65 9.66 13.16
C SER A 75 -17.53 9.10 12.28
N GLU A 76 -16.96 9.91 11.39
CA GLU A 76 -15.79 9.54 10.57
C GLU A 76 -14.47 9.97 11.22
N GLY A 77 -14.51 10.58 12.42
CA GLY A 77 -13.32 11.06 13.15
C GLY A 77 -12.93 12.50 12.83
N TYR A 78 -13.79 13.30 12.20
CA TYR A 78 -13.57 14.74 12.04
C TYR A 78 -14.07 15.53 13.26
N GLY A 79 -13.63 16.78 13.38
CA GLY A 79 -14.21 17.73 14.34
C GLY A 79 -13.70 17.61 15.77
N GLU A 80 -12.67 16.79 16.02
CA GLU A 80 -12.00 16.72 17.32
C GLU A 80 -11.22 18.02 17.59
N VAL A 81 -11.37 18.56 18.80
CA VAL A 81 -10.74 19.81 19.24
C VAL A 81 -10.01 19.59 20.55
N LEU A 82 -8.75 20.01 20.59
CA LEU A 82 -7.97 20.06 21.83
C LEU A 82 -8.13 21.44 22.46
N ILE A 83 -8.74 21.49 23.64
CA ILE A 83 -8.91 22.73 24.40
C ILE A 83 -7.73 22.86 25.36
N ASN A 84 -6.95 23.93 25.19
CA ASN A 84 -5.83 24.28 26.08
C ASN A 84 -4.98 23.08 26.53
N PRO A 85 -4.43 22.28 25.60
CA PRO A 85 -3.68 21.10 25.96
C PRO A 85 -2.43 21.46 26.77
N SER A 86 -2.07 20.59 27.72
CA SER A 86 -1.02 20.85 28.72
C SER A 86 0.34 21.23 28.13
N PHE A 87 0.66 20.71 26.95
CA PHE A 87 1.91 21.00 26.26
C PHE A 87 2.04 22.45 25.77
N LEU A 88 0.95 23.21 25.62
CA LEU A 88 1.00 24.63 25.27
C LEU A 88 1.44 25.51 26.46
N PHE A 89 1.30 25.03 27.68
CA PHE A 89 1.68 25.78 28.89
C PHE A 89 3.14 25.60 29.29
N LYS A 90 3.87 24.68 28.64
CA LYS A 90 5.29 24.46 28.90
C LYS A 90 6.07 25.64 28.34
N GLN A 91 6.67 26.43 29.23
CA GLN A 91 7.56 27.55 28.90
C GLN A 91 8.96 27.10 28.47
N GLU A 92 9.28 25.83 28.72
CA GLU A 92 10.52 25.22 28.27
C GLU A 92 10.56 25.18 26.75
N ARG A 93 11.73 25.47 26.16
CA ARG A 93 11.92 25.35 24.71
C ARG A 93 11.51 23.95 24.28
N PHE A 94 10.58 23.87 23.33
CA PHE A 94 10.16 22.61 22.73
C PHE A 94 11.39 21.86 22.23
N SER A 95 11.81 20.84 22.98
CA SER A 95 12.87 19.94 22.59
C SER A 95 12.23 18.63 22.16
N LEU A 96 12.49 18.23 20.91
CA LEU A 96 12.29 16.85 20.50
C LEU A 96 13.43 16.04 21.11
N SER A 97 13.40 15.86 22.43
CA SER A 97 14.21 14.81 23.04
C SER A 97 13.68 13.50 22.46
N LYS A 98 14.51 12.84 21.64
CA LYS A 98 14.31 11.41 21.39
C LYS A 98 14.20 10.80 22.78
N VAL A 99 13.08 10.13 23.05
CA VAL A 99 13.01 9.23 24.19
C VAL A 99 14.05 8.16 23.89
N THR A 100 15.28 8.35 24.35
CA THR A 100 16.22 7.26 24.52
C THR A 100 15.58 6.34 25.53
N GLN A 101 15.39 5.08 25.16
CA GLN A 101 14.84 4.04 26.03
C GLN A 101 15.80 3.68 27.17
N ASP A 102 16.51 4.65 27.75
CA ASP A 102 17.54 4.40 28.75
C ASP A 102 17.05 4.63 30.19
N ASN A 103 15.80 5.07 30.38
CA ASN A 103 15.24 5.32 31.73
C ASN A 103 13.81 4.73 31.90
N GLN A 104 13.59 3.49 31.47
CA GLN A 104 12.49 2.66 31.95
C GLN A 104 12.96 1.48 32.82
N ASN A 105 14.13 1.59 33.45
CA ASN A 105 14.64 0.56 34.37
C ASN A 105 14.37 0.81 35.85
N ASP A 106 13.69 1.89 36.23
CA ASP A 106 13.51 2.24 37.67
C ASP A 106 12.05 2.27 38.16
N SER A 107 11.17 1.49 37.54
CA SER A 107 9.88 1.17 38.14
C SER A 107 9.46 -0.25 37.80
N GLN A 108 9.74 -1.15 38.76
CA GLN A 108 9.15 -2.48 38.89
C GLN A 108 9.50 -3.48 37.78
N SER A 109 10.78 -3.85 37.70
CA SER A 109 11.14 -5.20 37.25
C SER A 109 10.79 -6.21 38.35
N SER A 110 9.50 -6.50 38.52
CA SER A 110 9.11 -7.80 39.05
C SER A 110 9.62 -8.84 38.07
N HIS A 111 10.54 -9.69 38.52
CA HIS A 111 10.97 -10.91 37.83
C HIS A 111 9.78 -11.59 37.15
N ILE A 112 9.65 -11.45 35.83
CA ILE A 112 8.86 -12.36 35.01
C ILE A 112 9.84 -13.48 34.67
N ASP A 113 9.70 -14.59 35.36
CA ASP A 113 10.41 -15.83 35.08
C ASP A 113 10.34 -16.15 33.58
N ALA A 114 11.48 -16.50 32.99
CA ALA A 114 11.66 -16.84 31.59
C ALA A 114 10.96 -18.15 31.16
N THR A 115 9.87 -18.53 31.82
CA THR A 115 9.25 -19.86 31.73
C THR A 115 7.76 -19.83 31.41
N GLN A 116 7.18 -18.66 31.11
CA GLN A 116 5.81 -18.56 30.61
C GLN A 116 5.76 -17.63 29.40
N GLN A 117 6.24 -18.12 28.25
CA GLN A 117 5.84 -17.52 26.98
C GLN A 117 4.32 -17.53 26.91
N THR A 118 3.72 -16.36 26.93
CA THR A 118 2.28 -16.25 26.73
C THR A 118 1.95 -16.73 25.31
N LYS A 119 0.77 -17.35 25.13
CA LYS A 119 0.29 -17.81 23.80
C LYS A 119 0.33 -16.71 22.73
N GLN A 120 0.25 -15.44 23.16
CA GLN A 120 0.35 -14.26 22.31
C GLN A 120 1.77 -14.02 21.79
N GLU A 121 2.80 -14.21 22.62
CA GLU A 121 4.21 -14.10 22.21
C GLU A 121 4.61 -15.20 21.24
N GLN A 122 4.14 -16.44 21.45
CA GLN A 122 4.40 -17.55 20.52
C GLN A 122 3.77 -17.31 19.14
N ASN A 123 2.57 -16.72 19.10
CA ASN A 123 1.91 -16.35 17.85
C ASN A 123 2.65 -15.21 17.13
N LEU A 124 3.14 -14.22 17.88
CA LEU A 124 3.94 -13.14 17.32
C LEU A 124 5.27 -13.67 16.74
N LEU A 125 5.94 -14.57 17.47
CA LEU A 125 7.19 -15.19 17.02
C LEU A 125 6.99 -16.05 15.78
N SER A 126 5.95 -16.88 15.73
CA SER A 126 5.66 -17.70 14.55
C SER A 126 5.28 -16.85 13.34
N PHE A 127 4.57 -15.75 13.54
CA PHE A 127 4.27 -14.79 12.47
C PHE A 127 5.53 -14.12 11.92
N ILE A 128 6.44 -13.68 12.79
CA ILE A 128 7.71 -13.06 12.37
C ILE A 128 8.57 -14.07 11.60
N GLN A 129 8.67 -15.31 12.08
CA GLN A 129 9.38 -16.39 11.40
C GLN A 129 8.78 -16.70 10.03
N ALA A 130 7.46 -16.90 9.95
CA ALA A 130 6.76 -17.15 8.69
C ALA A 130 6.96 -15.98 7.70
N LYS A 131 6.97 -14.73 8.18
CA LYS A 131 7.24 -13.56 7.35
C LYS A 131 8.67 -13.54 6.82
N ALA A 132 9.66 -13.87 7.65
CA ALA A 132 11.06 -13.96 7.24
C ALA A 132 11.28 -15.07 6.20
N GLU A 133 10.66 -16.23 6.40
CA GLU A 133 10.67 -17.36 5.46
C GLU A 133 9.97 -17.02 4.12
N THR A 134 8.87 -16.29 4.18
CA THR A 134 8.19 -15.79 2.97
C THR A 134 9.11 -14.83 2.20
N GLN A 135 9.82 -13.94 2.91
CA GLN A 135 10.76 -13.02 2.26
C GLN A 135 11.95 -13.75 1.63
N SER A 136 12.55 -14.72 2.32
CA SER A 136 13.68 -15.50 1.79
C SER A 136 13.27 -16.39 0.61
N SER A 137 12.10 -17.02 0.66
CA SER A 137 11.55 -17.78 -0.47
C SER A 137 11.26 -16.91 -1.70
N VAL A 138 10.73 -15.69 -1.52
CA VAL A 138 10.56 -14.74 -2.64
C VAL A 138 11.90 -14.28 -3.21
N LEU A 139 12.91 -14.03 -2.36
CA LEU A 139 14.26 -13.65 -2.80
C LEU A 139 14.93 -14.77 -3.62
N THR A 140 14.94 -15.99 -3.10
CA THR A 140 15.52 -17.16 -3.79
C THR A 140 14.78 -17.47 -5.10
N LEU A 141 13.46 -17.25 -5.16
CA LEU A 141 12.68 -17.34 -6.39
C LEU A 141 13.11 -16.29 -7.41
N GLY A 142 13.29 -15.05 -6.96
CA GLY A 142 13.77 -13.93 -7.78
C GLY A 142 15.17 -14.16 -8.35
N GLU A 143 16.08 -14.71 -7.55
CA GLU A 143 17.44 -15.09 -7.97
C GLU A 143 17.41 -16.17 -9.05
N LYS A 144 16.63 -17.24 -8.86
CA LYS A 144 16.43 -18.29 -9.87
C LYS A 144 15.88 -17.75 -11.19
N VAL A 145 14.90 -16.83 -11.13
CA VAL A 145 14.36 -16.18 -12.33
C VAL A 145 15.45 -15.33 -13.00
N SER A 146 16.24 -14.59 -12.23
CA SER A 146 17.31 -13.75 -12.76
C SER A 146 18.43 -14.56 -13.42
N GLU A 147 18.82 -15.70 -12.83
CA GLU A 147 19.76 -16.63 -13.44
C GLU A 147 19.23 -17.22 -14.74
N PHE A 148 17.95 -17.60 -14.78
CA PHE A 148 17.32 -18.13 -15.97
C PHE A 148 17.29 -17.11 -17.11
N ILE A 149 16.90 -15.87 -16.80
CA ILE A 149 16.91 -14.75 -17.76
C ILE A 149 18.34 -14.53 -18.27
N SER A 150 19.33 -14.47 -17.39
CA SER A 150 20.73 -14.22 -17.79
C SER A 150 21.29 -15.31 -18.71
N LYS A 151 20.92 -16.58 -18.47
CA LYS A 151 21.38 -17.74 -19.26
C LYS A 151 20.66 -17.88 -20.61
N HIS A 152 19.41 -17.41 -20.72
CA HIS A 152 18.56 -17.68 -21.88
C HIS A 152 18.03 -16.42 -22.59
N LYS A 153 18.53 -15.22 -22.25
CA LYS A 153 18.09 -13.93 -22.82
C LYS A 153 18.08 -13.93 -24.35
N GLU A 154 19.11 -14.50 -24.96
CA GLU A 154 19.30 -14.53 -26.42
C GLU A 154 18.24 -15.37 -27.14
N LEU A 155 17.73 -16.42 -26.50
CA LEU A 155 16.77 -17.36 -27.10
C LEU A 155 15.34 -16.82 -27.13
N PHE A 156 15.05 -15.74 -26.40
CA PHE A 156 13.71 -15.16 -26.29
C PHE A 156 13.64 -13.71 -26.80
N GLN A 157 14.67 -13.22 -27.52
CA GLN A 157 14.69 -11.85 -28.05
C GLN A 157 13.56 -11.58 -29.05
N ASP A 158 13.21 -12.59 -29.84
CA ASP A 158 12.19 -12.50 -30.88
C ASP A 158 10.75 -12.63 -30.35
N VAL A 159 10.58 -13.03 -29.09
CA VAL A 159 9.29 -13.12 -28.41
C VAL A 159 8.80 -11.71 -28.05
N SER A 160 7.57 -11.39 -28.44
CA SER A 160 7.02 -10.06 -28.22
C SER A 160 6.47 -9.86 -26.80
N ASN A 161 6.45 -8.60 -26.34
CA ASN A 161 5.91 -8.23 -25.03
C ASN A 161 4.43 -8.64 -24.87
N SER A 162 3.65 -8.63 -25.95
CA SER A 162 2.24 -9.04 -25.92
C SER A 162 2.09 -10.55 -25.70
N GLN A 163 2.99 -11.37 -26.26
CA GLN A 163 2.96 -12.83 -26.08
C GLN A 163 3.23 -13.23 -24.62
N TRP A 164 4.20 -12.58 -23.96
CA TRP A 164 4.41 -12.74 -22.52
C TRP A 164 3.21 -12.28 -21.68
N GLY A 165 2.51 -11.23 -22.12
CA GLY A 165 1.27 -10.76 -21.51
C GLY A 165 0.14 -11.79 -21.57
N GLU A 166 -0.03 -12.47 -22.71
CA GLU A 166 -1.02 -13.55 -22.88
C GLU A 166 -0.67 -14.77 -22.03
N ILE A 167 0.60 -15.18 -21.98
CA ILE A 167 1.07 -16.24 -21.08
C ILE A 167 0.78 -15.88 -19.62
N ARG A 168 1.04 -14.64 -19.20
CA ARG A 168 0.73 -14.16 -17.84
C ARG A 168 -0.77 -14.22 -17.54
N MET A 169 -1.62 -13.86 -18.51
CA MET A 169 -3.07 -13.95 -18.38
C MET A 169 -3.50 -15.42 -18.19
N TYR A 170 -2.98 -16.35 -18.98
CA TYR A 170 -3.29 -17.78 -18.81
C TYR A 170 -2.87 -18.32 -17.44
N LEU A 171 -1.69 -17.92 -16.94
CA LEU A 171 -1.20 -18.27 -15.59
C LEU A 171 -2.04 -17.67 -14.45
N GLN A 172 -2.75 -16.57 -14.71
CA GLN A 172 -3.60 -15.91 -13.71
C GLN A 172 -5.03 -16.46 -13.70
N CYS A 173 -5.59 -16.75 -14.87
CA CYS A 173 -6.99 -17.14 -15.04
C CYS A 173 -7.23 -18.67 -14.99
N HIS A 174 -6.22 -19.51 -15.24
CA HIS A 174 -6.39 -20.96 -15.35
C HIS A 174 -5.39 -21.73 -14.50
N LYS A 175 -5.59 -21.73 -13.17
CA LYS A 175 -4.67 -22.39 -12.22
C LYS A 175 -4.55 -23.91 -12.41
N ASP A 176 -5.59 -24.56 -12.92
CA ASP A 176 -5.64 -26.03 -13.02
C ASP A 176 -5.19 -26.57 -14.39
N GLU A 177 -5.28 -25.75 -15.45
CA GLU A 177 -5.02 -26.16 -16.85
C GLU A 177 -4.02 -25.26 -17.60
N TYR A 178 -3.26 -24.39 -16.89
CA TYR A 178 -2.36 -23.43 -17.54
C TYR A 178 -1.34 -24.10 -18.47
N LYS A 179 -0.86 -25.31 -18.15
CA LYS A 179 0.14 -26.03 -18.96
C LYS A 179 -0.39 -26.34 -20.36
N GLN A 180 -1.62 -26.86 -20.45
CA GLN A 180 -2.25 -27.21 -21.72
C GLN A 180 -2.59 -25.96 -22.53
N LYS A 181 -3.10 -24.91 -21.89
CA LYS A 181 -3.45 -23.66 -22.59
C LYS A 181 -2.24 -22.90 -23.12
N ILE A 182 -1.12 -22.92 -22.39
CA ILE A 182 0.14 -22.32 -22.87
C ILE A 182 0.72 -23.16 -24.01
N HIS A 183 0.67 -24.50 -23.89
CA HIS A 183 1.07 -25.39 -24.97
C HIS A 183 0.22 -25.17 -26.24
N ASP A 184 -1.09 -25.03 -26.11
CA ASP A 184 -2.00 -24.77 -27.22
C ASP A 184 -1.86 -23.35 -27.79
N TYR A 185 -1.44 -22.38 -26.97
CA TYR A 185 -1.16 -21.02 -27.41
C TYR A 185 0.12 -20.93 -28.24
N VAL A 186 1.21 -21.53 -27.76
CA VAL A 186 2.49 -21.52 -28.48
C VAL A 186 2.44 -22.45 -29.69
N ARG A 187 1.77 -23.60 -29.56
CA ARG A 187 1.60 -24.58 -30.63
C ARG A 187 0.30 -24.38 -31.40
N ARG A 188 -0.34 -23.21 -31.37
CA ARG A 188 -1.67 -22.96 -31.94
C ARG A 188 -1.71 -23.39 -33.41
N ASN A 189 -2.04 -24.67 -33.63
CA ASN A 189 -2.19 -25.31 -34.92
C ASN A 189 -3.67 -25.24 -35.19
N ASN A 190 -4.13 -24.04 -35.55
CA ASN A 190 -5.53 -23.89 -35.90
C ASN A 190 -5.71 -24.70 -37.19
N LYS A 191 -6.56 -25.75 -37.16
CA LYS A 191 -6.97 -26.48 -38.37
C LYS A 191 -7.66 -25.56 -39.41
N ASN A 192 -7.84 -24.28 -39.08
CA ASN A 192 -8.30 -23.17 -39.91
C ASN A 192 -7.22 -22.08 -40.12
N ALA A 193 -5.94 -22.43 -40.23
CA ALA A 193 -4.86 -21.48 -40.52
C ALA A 193 -4.98 -20.92 -41.94
N LYS A 194 -5.69 -19.80 -42.09
CA LYS A 194 -5.77 -19.01 -43.32
C LYS A 194 -4.92 -17.73 -43.25
N THR A 195 -4.11 -17.52 -42.21
CA THR A 195 -3.44 -16.23 -41.98
C THR A 195 -1.94 -16.38 -41.64
N HIS A 196 -1.13 -15.60 -42.35
CA HIS A 196 0.34 -15.50 -42.30
C HIS A 196 0.96 -15.17 -40.91
N LYS A 197 0.14 -14.85 -39.90
CA LYS A 197 0.57 -14.47 -38.54
C LYS A 197 0.91 -15.67 -37.65
N ASP A 198 0.31 -16.84 -37.89
CA ASP A 198 0.49 -18.01 -37.03
C ASP A 198 1.84 -18.71 -37.27
N ASP A 199 2.42 -18.57 -38.47
CA ASP A 199 3.78 -19.05 -38.80
C ASP A 199 4.90 -18.23 -38.12
N VAL A 200 4.64 -16.96 -37.81
CA VAL A 200 5.60 -16.08 -37.13
C VAL A 200 5.74 -16.47 -35.67
N LEU A 201 4.64 -16.83 -35.00
CA LEU A 201 4.63 -17.28 -33.61
C LEU A 201 5.47 -18.54 -33.41
N LYS A 202 5.32 -19.51 -34.32
CA LYS A 202 6.08 -20.76 -34.25
C LYS A 202 7.58 -20.49 -34.40
N LYS A 203 7.99 -19.68 -35.38
CA LYS A 203 9.40 -19.30 -35.59
C LYS A 203 10.00 -18.54 -34.41
N GLN A 204 9.23 -17.66 -33.77
CA GLN A 204 9.70 -16.86 -32.62
C GLN A 204 9.91 -17.69 -31.35
N TRP A 205 9.25 -18.84 -31.23
CA TRP A 205 9.37 -19.72 -30.08
C TRP A 205 10.19 -20.98 -30.37
N GLU A 206 10.57 -21.25 -31.63
CA GLU A 206 11.30 -22.46 -32.04
C GLU A 206 12.59 -22.68 -31.23
N ASP A 207 13.36 -21.61 -30.96
CA ASP A 207 14.64 -21.69 -30.26
C ASP A 207 14.52 -21.80 -28.73
N GLY A 208 13.49 -21.17 -28.15
CA GLY A 208 13.30 -21.06 -26.69
C GLY A 208 12.27 -22.04 -26.10
N TRP A 209 11.42 -22.66 -26.92
CA TRP A 209 10.27 -23.43 -26.46
C TRP A 209 10.64 -24.72 -25.72
N GLU A 210 11.66 -25.46 -26.17
CA GLU A 210 12.07 -26.71 -25.51
C GLU A 210 12.59 -26.46 -24.08
N ILE A 211 13.24 -25.34 -23.84
CA ILE A 211 13.72 -24.93 -22.51
C ILE A 211 12.54 -24.47 -21.66
N PHE A 212 11.65 -23.66 -22.23
CA PHE A 212 10.46 -23.18 -21.53
C PHE A 212 9.50 -24.32 -21.17
N LYS A 213 9.36 -25.32 -22.04
CA LYS A 213 8.57 -26.53 -21.81
C LYS A 213 9.13 -27.37 -20.67
N LYS A 214 10.45 -27.57 -20.61
CA LYS A 214 11.11 -28.24 -19.48
C LYS A 214 10.85 -27.52 -18.16
N GLU A 215 10.80 -26.18 -18.19
CA GLU A 215 10.52 -25.37 -16.99
C GLU A 215 9.03 -25.34 -16.61
N LEU A 216 8.12 -25.51 -17.59
CA LEU A 216 6.67 -25.71 -17.39
C LEU A 216 6.32 -27.08 -16.79
N GLU A 217 7.13 -28.10 -17.07
CA GLU A 217 6.90 -29.47 -16.60
C GLU A 217 7.32 -29.68 -15.14
N LYS A 218 8.29 -28.89 -14.62
CA LYS A 218 8.69 -28.91 -13.21
C LYS A 218 7.51 -28.55 -12.29
N GLU A 219 7.37 -29.28 -11.18
CA GLU A 219 6.25 -29.12 -10.24
C GLU A 219 6.25 -27.75 -9.53
N ASN A 220 5.03 -27.20 -9.34
CA ASN A 220 4.72 -26.00 -8.55
C ASN A 220 5.46 -24.69 -8.89
N ASN A 221 5.63 -24.38 -10.18
CA ASN A 221 6.34 -23.19 -10.63
C ASN A 221 5.44 -22.02 -11.08
N ILE A 222 4.17 -21.95 -10.65
CA ILE A 222 3.23 -20.91 -11.13
C ILE A 222 3.74 -19.50 -10.79
N GLU A 223 4.28 -19.30 -9.59
CA GLU A 223 4.80 -18.00 -9.16
C GLU A 223 6.09 -17.63 -9.91
N PHE A 224 6.99 -18.58 -10.11
CA PHE A 224 8.17 -18.41 -10.96
C PHE A 224 7.80 -18.02 -12.39
N LEU A 225 6.86 -18.74 -13.01
CA LEU A 225 6.43 -18.50 -14.39
C LEU A 225 5.75 -17.13 -14.51
N LYS A 226 4.98 -16.71 -13.49
CA LYS A 226 4.40 -15.36 -13.43
C LYS A 226 5.49 -14.28 -13.33
N LEU A 227 6.49 -14.49 -12.49
CA LEU A 227 7.61 -13.56 -12.33
C LEU A 227 8.46 -13.50 -13.61
N LEU A 228 8.71 -14.64 -14.23
CA LEU A 228 9.42 -14.77 -15.50
C LEU A 228 8.69 -14.01 -16.61
N ALA A 229 7.39 -14.27 -16.80
CA ALA A 229 6.58 -13.58 -17.80
C ALA A 229 6.44 -12.07 -17.55
N MET A 230 6.62 -11.62 -16.30
CA MET A 230 6.59 -10.20 -15.94
C MET A 230 7.93 -9.49 -16.14
N ARG A 231 9.06 -10.21 -16.03
CA ARG A 231 10.41 -9.66 -16.09
C ARG A 231 11.04 -9.76 -17.48
N MET A 232 10.83 -10.87 -18.20
CA MET A 232 11.33 -11.06 -19.58
C MET A 232 11.04 -9.88 -20.53
N PRO A 233 9.82 -9.28 -20.56
CA PRO A 233 9.53 -8.13 -21.41
C PRO A 233 10.29 -6.83 -21.08
N LYS A 234 10.80 -6.71 -19.85
CA LYS A 234 11.49 -5.50 -19.37
C LYS A 234 12.97 -5.51 -19.71
N GLU A 235 13.59 -6.69 -19.65
CA GLU A 235 15.02 -6.92 -19.94
C GLU A 235 15.36 -6.70 -21.43
N ARG A 236 14.34 -6.66 -22.30
CA ARG A 236 14.45 -6.24 -23.70
C ARG A 236 14.64 -4.73 -23.86
N ARG A 237 14.07 -3.90 -22.96
CA ARG A 237 14.08 -2.43 -23.07
C ARG A 237 15.39 -1.78 -22.62
N GLU A 238 16.26 -2.49 -21.92
CA GLU A 238 17.53 -1.91 -21.45
C GLU A 238 18.57 -1.72 -22.57
N ASN A 239 18.28 -2.21 -23.79
CA ASN A 239 19.14 -2.06 -24.96
C ASN A 239 18.56 -1.15 -26.06
N ASP A 240 17.44 -0.45 -25.80
CA ASP A 240 16.86 0.59 -26.67
C ASP A 240 17.11 1.99 -26.07
#